data_AF-V5GHM0-F1
#
_entry.id   AF-V5GHM0-F1
#
_cell.length_a   1.000
_cell.length_b   1.000
_cell.length_c   1.000
_cell.angle_alpha   90.00
_cell.angle_beta   90.00
_cell.angle_gamma   90.00
#
_symmetry.space_group_name_H-M   'P 1'
#
loop_
_entity.id
_entity.type
_entity.pdbx_description
1 polymer ?
#
loop_
_entity_poly.entity_id
_entity_poly.type
_entity_poly.pdbx_seq_one_letter_code
_entity_poly.pdbx_strand_id
1 'polypeptide(L)'
;KNDLTPERVCAIYFQAQKCVDPDAKKWIIPLPPPPKKNEEIEEDDDDDQIGPLRILHLTDIHYDPLYKPGSNAVCKDPLCCQSGVPSKPGNAAGYWGDYNVCDMPRHSVLNLLNHIKKKYIKDIDFIYYTGDII
;
A
#
# COMPACT_ATOMS: atom_id res chain seq x y z
N LYS A 1 -1.99 -24.96 15.35
CA LYS A 1 -2.89 -23.79 15.19
C LYS A 1 -4.31 -24.35 15.10
N ASN A 2 -5.04 -24.37 16.21
CA ASN A 2 -6.29 -25.14 16.32
C ASN A 2 -7.53 -24.38 15.81
N ASP A 3 -7.33 -23.24 15.15
CA ASP A 3 -8.40 -22.27 14.83
C ASP A 3 -8.45 -21.92 13.32
N LEU A 4 -7.76 -22.70 12.48
CA LEU A 4 -7.81 -22.61 11.02
C LEU A 4 -8.61 -23.79 10.48
N THR A 5 -9.94 -23.69 10.54
CA THR A 5 -10.80 -24.70 9.92
C THR A 5 -10.87 -24.48 8.40
N PRO A 6 -11.21 -25.51 7.61
CA PRO A 6 -11.42 -25.37 6.17
C PRO A 6 -12.39 -24.23 5.81
N GLU A 7 -13.45 -24.06 6.59
CA GLU A 7 -14.46 -23.01 6.39
C GLU A 7 -13.84 -21.62 6.51
N ARG A 8 -12.97 -21.42 7.50
CA ARG A 8 -12.27 -20.14 7.71
C ARG A 8 -11.26 -19.85 6.62
N VAL A 9 -10.52 -20.85 6.16
CA VAL A 9 -9.60 -20.71 5.01
C VAL A 9 -10.37 -20.37 3.74
N CYS A 10 -11.48 -21.06 3.47
CA CYS A 10 -12.34 -20.76 2.33
C CYS A 10 -12.98 -19.37 2.43
N ALA A 11 -13.39 -18.95 3.63
CA ALA A 11 -13.91 -17.61 3.85
C ALA A 11 -12.89 -16.51 3.51
N ILE A 12 -11.60 -16.72 3.84
CA ILE A 12 -10.52 -15.78 3.48
C ILE A 12 -10.22 -15.81 1.98
N TYR A 13 -10.10 -17.00 1.38
CA TYR A 13 -9.71 -17.11 -0.04
C TYR A 13 -10.82 -16.67 -1.00
N PHE A 14 -12.09 -16.94 -0.66
CA PHE A 14 -13.25 -16.65 -1.50
C PHE A 14 -14.06 -15.43 -1.00
N GLN A 15 -13.40 -14.45 -0.39
CA GLN A 15 -14.04 -13.19 0.03
C GLN A 15 -14.78 -12.49 -1.12
N ALA A 16 -14.21 -12.53 -2.33
CA ALA A 16 -14.83 -11.99 -3.54
C ALA A 16 -16.18 -12.67 -3.89
N GLN A 17 -16.38 -13.90 -3.43
CA GLN A 17 -17.63 -14.66 -3.59
C GLN A 17 -18.57 -14.50 -2.37
N LYS A 18 -18.28 -13.55 -1.48
CA LYS A 18 -19.04 -13.27 -0.25
C LYS A 18 -19.07 -14.43 0.75
N CYS A 19 -18.03 -15.28 0.75
CA CYS A 19 -17.85 -16.23 1.84
C CYS A 19 -17.49 -15.46 3.13
N VAL A 20 -18.09 -15.86 4.24
CA VAL A 20 -17.90 -15.21 5.55
C VAL A 20 -17.39 -16.24 6.54
N ASP A 21 -16.45 -15.84 7.39
CA ASP A 21 -15.96 -16.68 8.48
C ASP A 21 -17.12 -16.93 9.46
N PRO A 22 -17.58 -18.19 9.62
CA PRO A 22 -18.71 -18.51 10.49
C PRO A 22 -18.41 -18.23 11.97
N ASP A 23 -17.12 -18.20 12.34
CA ASP A 23 -16.64 -17.98 13.70
C ASP A 23 -16.22 -16.52 13.95
N ALA A 24 -16.49 -15.61 13.01
CA ALA A 24 -16.22 -14.19 13.18
C ALA A 24 -17.04 -13.60 14.33
N LYS A 25 -16.39 -13.39 15.49
CA LYS A 25 -17.04 -12.84 16.68
C LYS A 25 -17.08 -11.32 16.64
N LYS A 26 -18.27 -10.76 16.87
CA LYS A 26 -18.42 -9.34 17.20
C LYS A 26 -17.78 -9.08 18.56
N TRP A 27 -17.05 -7.98 18.66
CA TRP A 27 -16.40 -7.54 19.89
C TRP A 27 -16.67 -6.05 20.08
N ILE A 28 -16.60 -5.61 21.33
CA ILE A 28 -16.90 -4.24 21.75
C ILE A 28 -15.69 -3.72 22.50
N ILE A 29 -15.21 -2.53 22.13
CA ILE A 29 -14.24 -1.78 22.93
C ILE A 29 -15.03 -0.85 23.85
N PRO A 30 -15.02 -1.05 25.18
CA PRO A 30 -15.58 -0.06 26.09
C PRO A 30 -14.73 1.21 26.03
N LEU A 31 -15.35 2.34 25.70
CA LEU A 31 -14.69 3.63 25.76
C LEU A 31 -14.64 4.14 27.20
N PRO A 32 -13.57 4.86 27.60
CA PRO A 32 -13.57 5.58 28.87
C PRO A 32 -14.73 6.60 28.90
N PRO A 33 -15.23 6.98 30.08
CA PRO A 33 -16.22 8.05 30.18
C PRO A 33 -15.68 9.33 29.53
N PRO A 34 -16.53 10.14 28.87
CA PRO A 34 -16.09 11.37 28.23
C PRO A 34 -15.40 12.28 29.26
N PRO A 35 -14.34 13.00 28.88
CA PRO A 35 -13.72 13.98 29.76
C PRO A 35 -14.79 14.98 30.23
N LYS A 36 -14.70 15.42 31.49
CA LYS A 36 -15.54 16.52 31.98
C LYS A 36 -15.27 17.72 31.07
N LYS A 37 -16.28 18.24 30.37
CA LYS A 37 -16.17 19.51 29.65
C LYS A 37 -15.67 20.54 30.66
N ASN A 38 -14.41 20.96 30.52
CA ASN A 38 -13.80 22.14 31.10
C ASN A 38 -12.36 22.16 30.61
N GLU A 39 -12.20 22.80 29.45
CA GLU A 39 -11.04 23.53 28.93
C GLU A 39 -11.35 23.62 27.43
N GLU A 40 -11.95 24.74 27.05
CA GLU A 40 -11.86 25.19 25.67
C GLU A 40 -10.37 25.20 25.36
N ILE A 41 -9.93 24.32 24.46
CA ILE A 41 -8.56 24.37 23.97
C ILE A 41 -8.52 25.71 23.23
N GLU A 42 -7.87 26.70 23.84
CA GLU A 42 -7.48 27.91 23.11
C GLU A 42 -6.57 27.42 21.99
N GLU A 43 -7.05 27.53 20.75
CA GLU A 43 -6.17 27.41 19.60
C GLU A 43 -5.17 28.54 19.76
N ASP A 44 -3.92 28.21 20.12
CA ASP A 44 -2.83 29.18 20.14
C ASP A 44 -2.71 29.73 18.71
N ASP A 45 -3.22 30.94 18.49
CA ASP A 45 -3.15 31.73 17.24
C ASP A 45 -1.70 32.16 16.89
N ASP A 46 -0.68 31.53 17.50
CA ASP A 46 0.74 31.88 17.35
C ASP A 46 1.41 31.14 16.16
N ASP A 47 0.64 30.90 15.09
CA ASP A 47 1.02 30.11 13.91
C ASP A 47 1.90 30.90 12.90
N ASP A 48 2.02 32.23 13.05
CA ASP A 48 2.74 33.06 12.08
C ASP A 48 4.27 32.90 12.12
N GLN A 49 4.84 32.23 13.13
CA GLN A 49 6.30 32.03 13.26
C GLN A 49 6.79 30.63 12.89
N ILE A 50 5.91 29.63 12.79
CA ILE A 50 6.28 28.25 12.49
C ILE A 50 5.84 27.93 11.06
N GLY A 51 6.79 27.67 10.17
CA GLY A 51 6.47 27.29 8.79
C GLY A 51 5.62 26.00 8.75
N PRO A 52 4.87 25.77 7.66
CA PRO A 52 3.95 24.64 7.57
C PRO A 52 4.71 23.31 7.69
N LEU A 53 4.21 22.40 8.52
CA LEU A 53 4.72 21.04 8.62
C LEU A 53 4.52 20.30 7.30
N ARG A 54 5.57 19.62 6.82
CA ARG A 54 5.54 18.88 5.56
C ARG A 54 5.81 17.40 5.78
N ILE A 55 4.77 16.60 5.58
CA ILE A 55 4.82 15.15 5.75
C ILE A 55 4.79 14.47 4.38
N LEU A 56 5.79 13.64 4.11
CA LEU A 56 5.78 12.74 2.95
C LEU A 56 5.04 11.45 3.32
N HIS A 57 3.96 11.12 2.62
CA HIS A 57 3.25 9.85 2.78
C HIS A 57 3.59 8.90 1.64
N LEU A 58 4.20 7.76 1.98
CA LEU A 58 4.46 6.64 1.09
C LEU A 58 3.65 5.42 1.55
N THR A 59 3.12 4.66 0.59
CA THR A 59 2.35 3.44 0.85
C THR A 59 2.37 2.56 -0.40
N ASP A 60 2.10 1.27 -0.25
CA ASP A 60 1.80 0.35 -1.34
C ASP A 60 2.87 0.37 -2.46
N ILE A 61 4.13 0.33 -2.06
CA ILE A 61 5.25 0.40 -3.01
C ILE A 61 5.32 -0.86 -3.87
N HIS A 62 4.90 -2.02 -3.34
CA HIS A 62 4.79 -3.29 -4.07
C HIS A 62 5.98 -3.53 -4.99
N TYR A 63 7.17 -3.66 -4.40
CA TYR A 63 8.38 -3.91 -5.16
C TYR A 63 8.44 -5.38 -5.57
N ASP A 64 8.47 -5.63 -6.88
CA ASP A 64 8.67 -6.97 -7.44
C ASP A 64 10.14 -7.19 -7.86
N PRO A 65 10.89 -8.05 -7.15
CA PRO A 65 12.26 -8.41 -7.51
C PRO A 65 12.38 -9.18 -8.83
N LEU A 66 11.30 -9.79 -9.30
CA LEU A 66 11.23 -10.60 -10.50
C LEU A 66 10.70 -9.84 -11.71
N TYR A 67 10.23 -8.59 -11.55
CA TYR A 67 9.74 -7.79 -12.66
C TYR A 67 10.79 -7.71 -13.78
N LYS A 68 10.38 -8.10 -14.98
CA LYS A 68 11.23 -8.20 -16.15
C LYS A 68 10.62 -7.44 -17.33
N PRO A 69 11.20 -6.30 -17.75
CA PRO A 69 10.77 -5.60 -18.96
C PRO A 69 10.74 -6.54 -20.18
N GLY A 70 9.70 -6.40 -21.00
CA GLY A 70 9.48 -7.21 -22.19
C GLY A 70 8.86 -8.59 -21.96
N SER A 71 8.69 -9.00 -20.70
CA SER A 71 7.98 -10.25 -20.36
C SER A 71 6.48 -10.15 -20.62
N ASN A 72 5.72 -11.22 -20.42
CA ASN A 72 4.28 -11.20 -20.66
C ASN A 72 3.53 -10.46 -19.54
N ALA A 73 2.94 -9.31 -19.86
CA ALA A 73 2.09 -8.54 -18.94
C ALA A 73 0.64 -9.06 -18.91
N VAL A 74 0.21 -9.85 -19.89
CA VAL A 74 -1.14 -10.40 -19.98
C VAL A 74 -1.10 -11.91 -19.76
N CYS A 75 -1.05 -12.32 -18.49
CA CYS A 75 -1.00 -13.72 -18.06
C CYS A 75 -2.31 -14.15 -17.38
N LYS A 76 -2.38 -15.41 -16.91
CA LYS A 76 -3.53 -15.94 -16.15
C LYS A 76 -3.24 -16.04 -14.64
N ASP A 77 -2.03 -15.68 -14.25
CA ASP A 77 -1.57 -15.72 -12.87
C ASP A 77 -2.04 -14.45 -12.13
N PRO A 78 -2.12 -14.47 -10.80
CA PRO A 78 -2.51 -13.30 -10.01
C PRO A 78 -1.49 -12.15 -10.09
N LEU A 79 -0.29 -12.40 -10.62
CA LEU A 79 0.74 -11.40 -10.86
C LEU A 79 1.52 -11.76 -12.14
N CYS A 80 1.64 -10.81 -13.07
CA CYS A 80 2.31 -10.95 -14.36
C CYS A 80 3.64 -10.16 -14.39
N CYS A 81 4.20 -9.91 -15.57
CA CYS A 81 5.42 -9.11 -15.78
C CYS A 81 6.74 -9.70 -15.22
N GLN A 82 6.74 -10.95 -14.75
CA GLN A 82 7.95 -11.60 -14.25
C GLN A 82 8.63 -12.50 -15.30
N SER A 83 7.85 -13.12 -16.17
CA SER A 83 8.34 -14.09 -17.15
C SER A 83 7.36 -14.28 -18.32
N GLY A 84 7.64 -15.28 -19.17
CA GLY A 84 6.80 -15.61 -20.32
C GLY A 84 7.06 -14.73 -21.55
N VAL A 85 6.55 -15.20 -22.69
CA VAL A 85 6.62 -14.51 -23.98
C VAL A 85 5.28 -13.84 -24.26
N PRO A 86 5.24 -12.52 -24.48
CA PRO A 86 3.99 -11.84 -24.79
C PRO A 86 3.44 -12.32 -26.14
N SER A 87 2.12 -12.53 -26.21
CA SER A 87 1.46 -13.02 -27.44
C SER A 87 1.47 -12.01 -28.59
N LYS A 88 1.65 -10.72 -28.28
CA LYS A 88 1.84 -9.63 -29.23
C LYS A 88 2.68 -8.52 -28.60
N PRO A 89 3.35 -7.65 -29.38
CA PRO A 89 4.22 -6.60 -28.84
C PRO A 89 3.56 -5.70 -27.78
N GLY A 90 2.28 -5.39 -27.93
CA GLY A 90 1.52 -4.57 -26.96
C GLY A 90 1.22 -5.25 -25.62
N ASN A 91 1.51 -6.55 -25.47
CA ASN A 91 1.36 -7.28 -24.21
C ASN A 91 2.70 -7.42 -23.46
N ALA A 92 3.77 -6.81 -23.99
CA ALA A 92 5.08 -6.86 -23.37
C ALA A 92 5.15 -5.86 -22.21
N ALA A 93 5.60 -6.32 -21.04
CA ALA A 93 5.75 -5.50 -19.86
C ALA A 93 6.62 -4.27 -20.13
N GLY A 94 6.11 -3.09 -19.80
CA GLY A 94 6.85 -1.83 -19.97
C GLY A 94 8.14 -1.79 -19.15
N TYR A 95 9.07 -0.89 -19.51
CA TYR A 95 10.29 -0.72 -18.73
C TYR A 95 9.98 -0.18 -17.34
N TRP A 96 9.24 0.93 -17.22
CA TRP A 96 8.96 1.60 -15.94
C TRP A 96 7.81 1.00 -15.12
N GLY A 97 7.20 -0.09 -15.59
CA GLY A 97 5.95 -0.63 -15.07
C GLY A 97 4.98 -0.93 -16.20
N ASP A 98 3.84 -1.49 -15.85
CA ASP A 98 2.78 -1.86 -16.79
C ASP A 98 1.41 -1.57 -16.18
N TYR A 99 0.39 -1.41 -17.03
CA TYR A 99 -0.99 -1.15 -16.59
C TYR A 99 -1.81 -2.44 -16.35
N ASN A 100 -1.23 -3.61 -16.60
CA ASN A 100 -1.83 -4.91 -16.26
C ASN A 100 -1.56 -5.29 -14.80
N VAL A 101 -1.91 -6.52 -14.41
CA VAL A 101 -1.75 -7.05 -13.04
C VAL A 101 -0.28 -7.33 -12.76
N CYS A 102 0.48 -6.27 -12.48
CA CYS A 102 1.92 -6.29 -12.27
C CYS A 102 2.32 -5.33 -11.15
N ASP A 103 3.35 -5.71 -10.41
CA ASP A 103 3.96 -4.89 -9.36
C ASP A 103 5.10 -4.02 -9.91
N MET A 104 5.73 -3.23 -9.05
CA MET A 104 6.69 -2.21 -9.46
C MET A 104 8.12 -2.73 -9.63
N PRO A 105 8.79 -2.43 -10.75
CA PRO A 105 10.19 -2.76 -10.88
C PRO A 105 11.09 -1.90 -10.00
N ARG A 106 12.22 -2.50 -9.59
CA ARG A 106 13.24 -1.86 -8.74
C ARG A 106 13.62 -0.45 -9.21
N HIS A 107 13.87 -0.27 -10.50
CA HIS A 107 14.35 1.01 -11.02
C HIS A 107 13.28 2.10 -10.98
N SER A 108 11.99 1.78 -11.06
CA SER A 108 10.91 2.75 -10.86
C SER A 108 10.84 3.21 -9.40
N VAL A 109 10.88 2.26 -8.46
CA VAL A 109 10.92 2.56 -7.02
C VAL A 109 12.14 3.43 -6.68
N LEU A 110 13.32 3.06 -7.18
CA LEU A 110 14.54 3.86 -6.96
C LEU A 110 14.46 5.23 -7.64
N ASN A 111 13.84 5.33 -8.82
CA ASN A 111 13.67 6.62 -9.50
C ASN A 111 12.80 7.58 -8.67
N LEU A 112 11.68 7.09 -8.12
CA LEU A 112 10.82 7.83 -7.21
C LEU A 112 11.59 8.32 -5.98
N LEU A 113 12.27 7.41 -5.27
CA LEU A 113 13.00 7.76 -4.05
C LEU A 113 14.15 8.75 -4.32
N ASN A 114 14.85 8.59 -5.44
CA ASN A 114 15.89 9.53 -5.85
C ASN A 114 15.32 10.90 -6.23
N HIS A 115 14.15 10.96 -6.87
CA HIS A 115 13.47 12.22 -7.18
C HIS A 115 13.11 12.97 -5.89
N ILE A 116 12.49 12.27 -4.95
CA ILE A 116 12.13 12.81 -3.62
C ILE A 116 13.38 13.34 -2.92
N LYS A 117 14.43 12.50 -2.83
CA LYS A 117 15.69 12.87 -2.20
C LYS A 117 16.31 14.13 -2.82
N LYS A 118 16.28 14.24 -4.15
CA LYS A 118 16.92 15.36 -4.86
C LYS A 118 16.14 16.66 -4.69
N LYS A 119 14.81 16.61 -4.72
CA LYS A 119 13.96 17.80 -4.86
C LYS A 119 13.34 18.27 -3.55
N TYR A 120 13.04 17.37 -2.62
CA TYR A 120 12.17 17.66 -1.48
C TYR A 120 12.77 17.30 -0.12
N ILE A 121 13.92 16.62 -0.06
CA ILE A 121 14.45 16.11 1.22
C ILE A 121 14.71 17.18 2.29
N LYS A 122 15.01 18.41 1.87
CA LYS A 122 15.25 19.55 2.79
C LYS A 122 13.96 20.14 3.36
N ASP A 123 12.84 19.86 2.71
CA ASP A 123 11.52 20.40 3.05
C ASP A 123 10.66 19.36 3.77
N ILE A 124 11.12 18.13 3.97
CA ILE A 124 10.32 17.06 4.58
C ILE A 124 10.71 16.92 6.05
N ASP A 125 9.73 17.08 6.95
CA ASP A 125 9.92 16.95 8.39
C ASP A 125 9.69 15.51 8.86
N PHE A 126 8.69 14.83 8.28
CA PHE A 126 8.34 13.46 8.62
C PHE A 126 7.99 12.63 7.40
N ILE A 127 8.18 11.31 7.52
CA ILE A 127 7.74 10.33 6.52
C ILE A 127 6.75 9.38 7.18
N TYR A 128 5.53 9.33 6.66
CA TYR A 128 4.60 8.25 6.95
C TYR A 128 4.81 7.16 5.92
N TYR A 129 5.19 5.99 6.39
CA TYR A 129 5.30 4.80 5.56
C TYR A 129 4.38 3.71 6.07
N THR A 130 3.29 3.46 5.33
CA THR A 130 2.15 2.66 5.84
C THR A 130 2.09 1.21 5.35
N GLY A 131 3.18 0.69 4.76
CA GLY A 131 3.31 -0.73 4.44
C GLY A 131 3.03 -1.08 2.98
N ASP A 132 2.66 -2.36 2.75
CA ASP A 132 2.59 -3.03 1.44
C ASP A 132 3.88 -2.89 0.62
N ILE A 133 4.94 -3.53 1.16
CA ILE A 133 6.25 -3.64 0.51
C ILE A 133 6.25 -4.74 -0.57
N ILE A 134 5.54 -5.84 -0.32
CA ILE A 134 5.51 -7.11 -1.06
C ILE A 134 4.07 -7.43 -1.39
#